data_AF-A0A170VQ55-F1
#
_entry.id   AF-A0A170VQ55-F1
#
_cell.length_a   1.000
_cell.length_b   1.000
_cell.length_c   1.000
_cell.angle_alpha   90.00
_cell.angle_beta   90.00
_cell.angle_gamma   90.00
#
_symmetry.space_group_name_H-M   'P 1'
#
loop_
_entity.id
_entity.type
_entity.pdbx_description
1 polymer ?
#
loop_
_entity_poly.entity_id
_entity_poly.type
_entity_poly.pdbx_seq_one_letter_code
_entity_poly.pdbx_strand_id
1 'polypeptide(L)'
;HMLCIGYGRFPPQSLTDMWLTMLSMISGATCYALFLGHATNLIQSLDSSRRQYRERVKQVEEYMAYRKLPREMRQRITEYFEHRYQGKFFDEEAILGELSEKLREDVINYNCRSLVASVPFFANADGNFVSDVVTKLRYEVFQPGDIIIKKVRSVLRCTSYK
;
A
#
# COMPACT_ATOMS: atom_id res chain seq x y z
N HIS A 1 34.28 -24.86 -8.15
CA HIS A 1 33.05 -25.41 -7.53
C HIS A 1 31.91 -24.40 -7.33
N MET A 2 32.00 -23.18 -7.86
CA MET A 2 31.14 -22.06 -7.48
C MET A 2 29.62 -22.24 -7.69
N LEU A 3 29.18 -23.15 -8.56
CA LEU A 3 27.77 -23.48 -8.81
C LEU A 3 27.36 -24.87 -8.27
N CYS A 4 28.21 -25.51 -7.44
CA CYS A 4 27.98 -26.86 -6.90
C CYS A 4 27.85 -27.98 -7.97
N ILE A 5 28.34 -27.77 -9.20
CA ILE A 5 28.17 -28.72 -10.33
C ILE A 5 29.14 -29.95 -10.26
N GLY A 6 30.10 -29.96 -9.33
CA GLY A 6 30.99 -31.11 -9.08
C GLY A 6 32.46 -30.88 -9.47
N TYR A 7 33.27 -31.93 -9.33
CA TYR A 7 34.75 -31.91 -9.39
C TYR A 7 35.34 -31.89 -10.82
N GLY A 8 34.51 -31.80 -11.86
CA GLY A 8 34.96 -31.93 -13.25
C GLY A 8 35.12 -33.39 -13.67
N ARG A 9 36.23 -33.73 -14.35
CA ARG A 9 36.45 -35.05 -14.97
C ARG A 9 36.98 -36.11 -14.00
N PHE A 10 37.70 -35.73 -12.94
CA PHE A 10 38.30 -36.65 -11.95
C PHE A 10 38.28 -36.04 -10.54
N PRO A 11 38.13 -36.86 -9.47
CA PRO A 11 38.20 -36.38 -8.09
C PRO A 11 39.64 -36.01 -7.67
N PRO A 12 39.82 -35.09 -6.71
CA PRO A 12 41.14 -34.71 -6.21
C PRO A 12 41.83 -35.93 -5.57
N GLN A 13 43.06 -36.24 -6.01
CA GLN A 13 43.82 -37.39 -5.51
C GLN A 13 44.97 -36.99 -4.59
N SER A 14 45.50 -35.77 -4.72
CA SER A 14 46.50 -35.23 -3.81
C SER A 14 45.85 -34.55 -2.60
N LEU A 15 46.51 -34.62 -1.44
CA LEU A 15 46.09 -33.89 -0.23
C LEU A 15 45.97 -32.38 -0.48
N THR A 16 46.89 -31.80 -1.27
CA THR A 16 46.86 -30.38 -1.63
C THR A 16 45.64 -30.03 -2.46
N ASP A 17 45.31 -30.87 -3.46
CA ASP A 17 44.12 -30.69 -4.30
C ASP A 17 42.83 -30.81 -3.48
N MET A 18 42.81 -31.72 -2.51
CA MET A 18 41.67 -31.90 -1.62
C MET A 18 41.38 -30.64 -0.78
N TRP A 19 42.41 -30.05 -0.16
CA TRP A 19 42.27 -28.81 0.62
C TRP A 19 41.85 -27.62 -0.24
N LEU A 20 42.48 -27.42 -1.41
CA LEU A 20 42.11 -26.36 -2.35
C LEU A 20 40.66 -26.52 -2.81
N THR A 21 40.24 -27.75 -3.07
CA THR A 21 38.88 -28.03 -3.50
C THR A 21 37.88 -27.75 -2.38
N MET A 22 38.14 -28.18 -1.14
CA MET A 22 37.30 -27.87 0.01
C MET A 22 37.15 -26.36 0.22
N LEU A 23 38.25 -25.59 0.17
CA LEU A 23 38.21 -24.14 0.27
C LEU A 23 37.38 -23.50 -0.86
N SER A 24 37.55 -23.98 -2.10
CA SER A 24 36.80 -23.50 -3.26
C SER A 24 35.29 -23.83 -3.19
N MET A 25 34.93 -24.93 -2.52
CA MET A 25 33.54 -25.32 -2.29
C MET A 25 32.89 -24.42 -1.23
N ILE A 26 33.59 -24.17 -0.12
CA ILE A 26 33.11 -23.30 0.95
C ILE A 26 32.93 -21.87 0.46
N SER A 27 33.92 -21.33 -0.28
CA SER A 27 33.83 -19.98 -0.84
C SER A 27 32.69 -19.87 -1.86
N GLY A 28 32.58 -20.86 -2.76
CA GLY A 28 31.49 -20.93 -3.74
C GLY A 28 30.11 -20.98 -3.11
N ALA A 29 29.91 -21.84 -2.11
CA ALA A 29 28.65 -21.97 -1.39
C ALA A 29 28.27 -20.66 -0.68
N THR A 30 29.25 -20.01 -0.03
CA THR A 30 29.04 -18.72 0.65
C THR A 30 28.64 -17.63 -0.35
N CYS A 31 29.37 -17.48 -1.46
CA CYS A 31 29.04 -16.51 -2.49
C CYS A 31 27.64 -16.74 -3.09
N TYR A 32 27.28 -18.00 -3.35
CA TYR A 32 25.97 -18.35 -3.89
C TYR A 32 24.83 -18.05 -2.90
N ALA A 33 25.02 -18.37 -1.61
CA ALA A 33 24.05 -18.05 -0.57
C ALA A 33 23.84 -16.53 -0.44
N LEU A 34 24.91 -15.74 -0.47
CA LEU A 34 24.83 -14.28 -0.45
C LEU A 34 24.12 -13.73 -1.69
N PHE A 35 24.46 -14.24 -2.88
CA PHE A 35 23.81 -13.85 -4.13
C PHE A 35 22.30 -14.10 -4.08
N LEU A 36 21.88 -15.31 -3.66
CA LEU A 36 20.47 -15.64 -3.49
C LEU A 36 19.77 -14.75 -2.45
N GLY A 37 20.45 -14.45 -1.34
CA GLY A 37 19.94 -13.52 -0.32
C GLY A 37 19.67 -12.13 -0.89
N HIS A 38 20.64 -11.57 -1.62
CA HIS A 38 20.49 -10.26 -2.27
C HIS A 38 19.43 -10.28 -3.38
N ALA A 39 19.39 -11.32 -4.22
CA ALA A 39 18.37 -11.45 -5.25
C ALA A 39 16.96 -11.53 -4.64
N THR A 40 16.79 -12.29 -3.56
CA THR A 40 15.51 -12.39 -2.82
C THR A 40 15.10 -11.04 -2.24
N ASN A 41 16.03 -10.33 -1.58
CA ASN A 41 15.76 -9.01 -1.02
C ASN A 41 15.38 -7.99 -2.10
N LEU A 42 16.03 -8.04 -3.26
CA LEU A 42 15.69 -7.18 -4.40
C LEU A 42 14.28 -7.49 -4.93
N ILE A 43 13.94 -8.76 -5.09
CA ILE A 43 12.58 -9.15 -5.52
C ILE A 43 11.54 -8.67 -4.50
N GLN A 44 11.84 -8.77 -3.20
CA GLN A 44 10.95 -8.30 -2.14
C GLN A 44 10.82 -6.77 -2.11
N SER A 45 11.87 -6.02 -2.43
CA SER A 45 11.84 -4.56 -2.40
C SER A 45 11.11 -3.95 -3.60
N LEU A 46 11.15 -4.59 -4.77
CA LEU A 46 10.50 -4.11 -5.98
C LEU A 46 8.96 -4.06 -5.89
N ASP A 47 8.34 -4.87 -5.03
CA ASP A 47 6.87 -5.01 -4.93
C ASP A 47 6.32 -4.66 -3.54
N SER A 48 6.98 -3.74 -2.82
CA SER A 48 6.62 -3.36 -1.44
C SER A 48 5.17 -2.87 -1.29
N SER A 49 4.73 -1.93 -2.13
CA SER A 49 3.36 -1.37 -2.09
C SER A 49 2.27 -2.40 -2.40
N ARG A 50 2.52 -3.32 -3.34
CA ARG A 50 1.59 -4.42 -3.63
C ARG A 50 1.61 -5.47 -2.53
N ARG A 51 2.77 -5.76 -1.94
CA ARG A 51 2.87 -6.65 -0.79
C ARG A 51 2.05 -6.11 0.38
N GLN A 52 2.19 -4.83 0.70
CA GLN A 52 1.38 -4.17 1.74
C GLN A 52 -0.12 -4.24 1.42
N TYR A 53 -0.51 -4.00 0.17
CA TYR A 53 -1.91 -4.16 -0.25
C TYR A 53 -2.42 -5.60 -0.02
N ARG A 54 -1.66 -6.61 -0.45
CA ARG A 54 -2.01 -8.04 -0.24
C ARG A 54 -2.13 -8.38 1.24
N GLU A 55 -1.20 -7.91 2.07
CA GLU A 55 -1.23 -8.12 3.52
C GLU A 55 -2.46 -7.47 4.16
N ARG A 56 -2.81 -6.23 3.76
CA ARG A 56 -4.03 -5.56 4.24
C ARG A 56 -5.31 -6.26 3.81
N VAL A 57 -5.43 -6.66 2.54
CA VAL A 57 -6.60 -7.40 2.04
C VAL A 57 -6.75 -8.73 2.77
N LYS A 58 -5.65 -9.46 3.00
CA LYS A 58 -5.68 -10.71 3.76
C LYS A 58 -6.21 -10.51 5.19
N GLN A 59 -5.78 -9.47 5.90
CA GLN A 59 -6.30 -9.15 7.23
C GLN A 59 -7.82 -8.88 7.20
N VAL A 60 -8.30 -8.18 6.17
CA VAL A 60 -9.73 -7.92 5.98
C VAL A 60 -10.48 -9.23 5.72
N GLU A 61 -9.96 -10.11 4.87
CA GLU A 61 -10.55 -11.43 4.60
C GLU A 61 -10.66 -12.29 5.86
N GLU A 62 -9.59 -12.35 6.65
CA GLU A 62 -9.58 -13.05 7.94
C GLU A 62 -10.63 -12.48 8.90
N TYR A 63 -10.77 -11.16 8.96
CA TYR A 63 -11.81 -10.50 9.75
C TYR A 63 -13.23 -10.86 9.27
N MET A 64 -13.47 -10.84 7.96
CA MET A 64 -14.76 -11.22 7.37
C MET A 64 -15.12 -12.68 7.64
N ALA A 65 -14.12 -13.56 7.63
CA ALA A 65 -14.26 -14.97 7.97
C ALA A 65 -14.59 -15.16 9.45
N TYR A 66 -13.82 -14.53 10.34
CA TYR A 66 -14.01 -14.58 11.79
C TYR A 66 -15.41 -14.10 12.22
N ARG A 67 -15.88 -12.99 11.64
CA ARG A 67 -17.22 -12.43 11.90
C ARG A 67 -18.35 -13.15 11.17
N LYS A 68 -18.04 -14.16 10.34
CA LYS A 68 -19.02 -14.92 9.55
C LYS A 68 -19.93 -14.02 8.72
N LEU A 69 -19.35 -12.98 8.11
CA LEU A 69 -20.14 -12.03 7.30
C LEU A 69 -20.79 -12.74 6.10
N PRO A 70 -22.00 -12.35 5.69
CA PRO A 70 -22.69 -12.93 4.54
C PRO A 70 -21.93 -12.63 3.24
N ARG A 71 -22.08 -13.52 2.25
CA ARG A 71 -21.35 -13.47 0.97
C ARG A 71 -21.47 -12.12 0.25
N GLU A 72 -22.67 -11.54 0.24
CA GLU A 72 -22.93 -10.25 -0.40
C GLU A 72 -22.11 -9.11 0.24
N MET A 73 -22.06 -9.08 1.59
CA MET A 73 -21.27 -8.07 2.31
C MET A 73 -19.77 -8.26 2.07
N ARG A 74 -19.30 -9.51 2.00
CA ARG A 74 -17.90 -9.79 1.68
C ARG A 74 -17.52 -9.27 0.30
N GLN A 75 -18.36 -9.55 -0.70
CA GLN A 75 -18.15 -9.07 -2.06
C GLN A 75 -18.08 -7.54 -2.11
N ARG A 76 -19.02 -6.85 -1.45
CA ARG A 76 -19.01 -5.39 -1.35
C ARG A 76 -17.73 -4.86 -0.71
N ILE A 77 -17.27 -5.47 0.39
CA ILE A 77 -16.02 -5.07 1.04
C ILE A 77 -14.83 -5.28 0.10
N THR A 78 -14.72 -6.42 -0.58
CA THR A 78 -13.64 -6.69 -1.53
C THR A 78 -13.62 -5.68 -2.67
N GLU A 79 -14.79 -5.42 -3.29
CA GLU A 79 -14.94 -4.42 -4.36
C GLU A 79 -14.57 -3.01 -3.88
N TYR A 80 -14.95 -2.64 -2.65
CA TYR A 80 -14.56 -1.37 -2.04
C TYR A 80 -13.03 -1.23 -1.95
N PHE A 81 -12.34 -2.25 -1.44
CA PHE A 81 -10.87 -2.23 -1.31
C PHE A 81 -10.18 -2.20 -2.68
N GLU A 82 -10.71 -2.90 -3.68
CA GLU A 82 -10.19 -2.86 -5.04
C GLU A 82 -10.33 -1.47 -5.66
N HIS A 83 -11.50 -0.83 -5.54
CA HIS A 83 -11.72 0.54 -6.01
C HIS A 83 -10.91 1.59 -5.23
N ARG A 84 -10.76 1.44 -3.92
CA ARG A 84 -10.08 2.42 -3.04
C ARG A 84 -8.57 2.46 -3.25
N TYR A 85 -7.95 1.31 -3.52
CA TYR A 85 -6.49 1.16 -3.55
C TYR A 85 -5.93 0.75 -4.91
N GLN A 86 -6.77 0.28 -5.86
CA GLN A 86 -6.33 -0.09 -7.22
C GLN A 86 -5.11 -1.03 -7.23
N GLY A 87 -5.04 -1.95 -6.27
CA GLY A 87 -3.96 -2.93 -6.13
C GLY A 87 -2.65 -2.40 -5.52
N LYS A 88 -2.60 -1.14 -5.05
CA LYS A 88 -1.44 -0.56 -4.37
C LYS A 88 -1.87 0.20 -3.12
N PHE A 89 -1.23 -0.10 -2.00
CA PHE A 89 -1.48 0.63 -0.76
C PHE A 89 -0.42 1.73 -0.60
N PHE A 90 -0.87 2.94 -0.27
CA PHE A 90 -0.04 4.08 0.08
C PHE A 90 -0.56 4.69 1.38
N ASP A 91 0.33 4.90 2.34
CA ASP A 91 0.02 5.64 3.56
C ASP A 91 0.20 7.14 3.27
N GLU A 92 -0.87 7.75 2.75
CA GLU A 92 -0.83 9.14 2.29
C GLU A 92 -0.52 10.12 3.43
N GLU A 93 -0.97 9.83 4.67
CA GLU A 93 -0.68 10.68 5.82
C GLU A 93 0.80 10.64 6.21
N ALA A 94 1.41 9.45 6.21
CA ALA A 94 2.84 9.31 6.44
C ALA A 94 3.66 9.97 5.32
N ILE A 95 3.31 9.73 4.06
CA ILE A 95 4.02 10.31 2.90
C ILE A 95 3.95 11.84 2.93
N LEU A 96 2.76 12.42 3.15
CA LEU A 96 2.59 13.87 3.22
C LEU A 96 3.23 14.46 4.49
N GLY A 97 3.36 13.68 5.56
CA GLY A 97 4.01 14.07 6.81
C GLY A 97 5.53 14.23 6.69
N GLU A 98 6.17 13.53 5.74
CA GLU A 98 7.61 13.65 5.45
C GLU A 98 7.95 14.91 4.63
N LEU A 99 6.96 15.52 3.97
CA LEU A 99 7.15 16.70 3.13
C LEU A 99 7.22 17.98 3.98
N SER A 100 7.96 18.98 3.48
CA SER A 100 7.88 20.33 4.03
C SER A 100 6.47 20.89 3.87
N GLU A 101 6.08 21.81 4.77
CA GLU A 101 4.73 22.38 4.78
C GLU A 101 4.30 22.94 3.41
N LYS A 102 5.19 23.70 2.76
CA LYS A 102 4.95 24.26 1.43
C LYS A 102 4.79 23.19 0.35
N LEU A 103 5.64 22.16 0.36
CA LEU A 103 5.56 21.09 -0.63
C LEU A 103 4.30 20.24 -0.44
N ARG A 104 3.89 20.01 0.80
CA ARG A 104 2.62 19.34 1.13
C ARG A 104 1.43 20.14 0.62
N GLU A 105 1.40 21.46 0.83
CA GLU A 105 0.37 22.36 0.28
C GLU A 105 0.31 22.26 -1.24
N ASP A 106 1.46 22.30 -1.93
CA ASP A 106 1.52 22.19 -3.39
C ASP A 106 0.97 20.86 -3.91
N VAL A 107 1.34 19.74 -3.27
CA VAL A 107 0.84 18.40 -3.63
C VAL A 107 -0.67 18.29 -3.44
N ILE A 108 -1.19 18.78 -2.31
CA ILE A 108 -2.62 18.78 -2.01
C ILE A 108 -3.39 19.64 -3.02
N ASN A 109 -2.92 20.85 -3.28
CA ASN A 109 -3.54 21.77 -4.25
C ASN A 109 -3.53 21.16 -5.66
N TYR A 110 -2.43 20.49 -6.06
CA TYR A 110 -2.35 19.79 -7.34
C TYR A 110 -3.37 18.66 -7.44
N ASN A 111 -3.51 17.84 -6.40
CA ASN A 111 -4.45 16.71 -6.37
C ASN A 111 -5.92 17.19 -6.44
N CYS A 112 -6.23 18.30 -5.79
CA CYS A 112 -7.59 18.85 -5.74
C CYS A 112 -7.89 19.87 -6.83
N ARG A 113 -6.98 20.16 -7.77
CA ARG A 113 -7.20 21.17 -8.82
C ARG A 113 -8.47 20.96 -9.63
N SER A 114 -8.79 19.70 -9.93
CA SER A 114 -9.99 19.35 -10.70
C SER A 114 -11.25 19.58 -9.88
N LEU A 115 -11.20 19.33 -8.56
CA LEU A 115 -12.30 19.59 -7.65
C LEU A 115 -12.55 21.08 -7.54
N VAL A 116 -11.50 21.87 -7.29
CA VAL A 116 -11.56 23.34 -7.17
C VAL A 116 -12.14 23.95 -8.45
N ALA A 117 -11.67 23.52 -9.63
CA ALA A 117 -12.17 24.03 -10.91
C ALA A 117 -13.65 23.66 -11.18
N SER A 118 -14.12 22.53 -10.65
CA SER A 118 -15.50 22.06 -10.85
C SER A 118 -16.54 22.73 -9.95
N VAL A 119 -16.11 23.36 -8.86
CA VAL A 119 -17.00 23.92 -7.84
C VAL A 119 -17.04 25.45 -7.99
N PRO A 120 -18.18 26.03 -8.46
CA PRO A 120 -18.28 27.47 -8.71
C PRO A 120 -18.00 28.36 -7.50
N PHE A 121 -18.21 27.84 -6.29
CA PHE A 121 -17.91 28.53 -5.04
C PHE A 121 -16.43 28.94 -4.92
N PHE A 122 -15.50 28.14 -5.45
CA PHE A 122 -14.06 28.45 -5.38
C PHE A 122 -13.57 29.33 -6.54
N ALA A 123 -14.37 29.55 -7.59
CA ALA A 123 -13.92 30.26 -8.80
C ALA A 123 -13.53 31.73 -8.55
N ASN A 124 -14.16 32.38 -7.58
CA ASN A 124 -13.90 33.77 -7.20
C ASN A 124 -13.30 33.91 -5.79
N ALA A 125 -12.87 32.80 -5.18
CA ALA A 125 -12.33 32.80 -3.83
C ALA A 125 -10.83 33.13 -3.83
N ASP A 126 -10.33 33.67 -2.70
CA ASP A 126 -8.90 33.94 -2.54
C ASP A 126 -8.07 32.64 -2.58
N GLY A 127 -6.89 32.69 -3.19
CA GLY A 127 -6.03 31.52 -3.34
C GLY A 127 -5.59 30.92 -2.00
N ASN A 128 -5.34 31.75 -0.98
CA ASN A 128 -4.97 31.27 0.34
C ASN A 128 -6.16 30.59 1.02
N PHE A 129 -7.37 31.17 0.89
CA PHE A 129 -8.58 30.55 1.39
C PHE A 129 -8.85 29.19 0.73
N VAL A 130 -8.67 29.08 -0.58
CA VAL A 130 -8.83 27.79 -1.28
C VAL A 130 -7.82 26.78 -0.74
N SER A 131 -6.55 27.16 -0.61
CA SER A 131 -5.51 26.29 -0.04
C SER A 131 -5.86 25.85 1.38
N ASP A 132 -6.33 26.75 2.24
CA ASP A 132 -6.75 26.46 3.61
C ASP A 132 -7.92 25.47 3.67
N VAL A 133 -8.89 25.59 2.75
CA VAL A 133 -10.01 24.65 2.68
C VAL A 133 -9.55 23.29 2.17
N VAL A 134 -8.77 23.27 1.09
CA VAL A 134 -8.34 22.04 0.42
C VAL A 134 -7.41 21.21 1.32
N THR A 135 -6.53 21.85 2.11
CA THR A 135 -5.67 21.17 3.09
C THR A 135 -6.42 20.49 4.23
N LYS A 136 -7.71 20.80 4.42
CA LYS A 136 -8.59 20.14 5.40
C LYS A 136 -9.46 19.04 4.79
N LEU A 137 -9.49 18.90 3.46
CA LEU A 137 -10.26 17.85 2.80
C LEU A 137 -9.65 16.47 3.05
N ARG A 138 -10.53 15.46 3.11
CA ARG A 138 -10.14 14.05 3.19
C ARG A 138 -10.69 13.31 1.98
N TYR A 139 -9.85 12.50 1.36
CA TYR A 139 -10.26 11.68 0.23
C TYR A 139 -11.07 10.48 0.71
N GLU A 140 -12.32 10.39 0.25
CA GLU A 140 -13.23 9.29 0.53
C GLU A 140 -13.77 8.70 -0.79
N VAL A 141 -13.94 7.37 -0.81
CA VAL A 141 -14.48 6.61 -1.94
C VAL A 141 -15.77 5.95 -1.47
N PHE A 142 -16.80 5.98 -2.32
CA PHE A 142 -18.10 5.38 -2.05
C PHE A 142 -18.50 4.45 -3.19
N GLN A 143 -19.25 3.40 -2.88
CA GLN A 143 -19.76 2.47 -3.88
C GLN A 143 -21.11 2.96 -4.44
N PRO A 144 -21.48 2.57 -5.68
CA PRO A 144 -22.82 2.80 -6.20
C PRO A 144 -23.89 2.24 -5.25
N GLY A 145 -24.84 3.08 -4.85
CA GLY A 145 -25.94 2.71 -3.94
C GLY A 145 -25.66 2.99 -2.45
N ASP A 146 -24.47 3.45 -2.09
CA ASP A 146 -24.20 3.90 -0.72
C ASP A 146 -24.95 5.21 -0.41
N ILE A 147 -25.59 5.27 0.76
CA ILE A 147 -26.24 6.49 1.26
C ILE A 147 -25.16 7.35 1.93
N ILE A 148 -24.64 8.34 1.21
CA ILE A 148 -23.59 9.25 1.70
C ILE A 148 -24.15 10.20 2.77
N ILE A 149 -25.33 10.77 2.54
CA ILE A 149 -25.98 11.71 3.47
C ILE A 149 -27.35 11.17 3.84
N LYS A 150 -27.53 10.85 5.12
CA LYS A 150 -28.84 10.45 5.67
C LYS A 150 -29.48 11.65 6.34
N LYS A 151 -30.67 12.05 5.89
CA LYS A 151 -31.48 13.07 6.57
C LYS A 151 -31.88 12.54 7.95
N VAL A 152 -31.21 13.02 8.99
CA VAL A 152 -31.67 12.81 10.37
C VAL A 152 -32.86 13.74 10.57
N ARG A 153 -34.07 13.18 10.65
CA ARG A 153 -35.24 13.95 11.06
C ARG A 153 -35.09 14.18 12.56
N SER A 154 -34.54 15.32 12.95
CA SER A 154 -34.62 15.80 14.33
C SER A 154 -36.10 15.87 14.67
N VAL A 155 -36.59 14.94 15.49
CA VAL A 155 -37.93 15.01 16.06
C VAL A 155 -37.89 16.19 17.04
N LEU A 156 -38.14 17.39 16.53
CA LEU A 156 -38.61 18.51 17.35
C LEU A 156 -39.97 18.08 17.88
N ARG A 157 -39.92 17.37 19.01
CA ARG A 157 -41.07 17.09 19.85
C ARG A 157 -41.45 18.41 20.53
N CYS A 158 -42.01 19.35 19.78
CA CYS A 158 -42.77 20.45 20.33
C CYS A 158 -44.11 19.86 20.80
N THR A 159 -44.10 19.21 21.96
CA THR A 159 -45.32 19.02 22.75
C THR A 159 -45.68 20.38 23.34
N SER A 160 -46.43 21.17 22.56
CA SER A 160 -47.28 22.20 23.13
C SER A 160 -48.50 21.47 23.71
N TYR A 161 -48.45 21.22 25.02
CA TYR A 161 -49.66 20.94 25.79
C TYR A 161 -50.42 22.26 25.90
N LYS A 162 -51.63 22.30 25.34
CA LYS A 162 -52.71 23.10 25.92
C LYS A 162 -53.32 22.32 27.07
#